data_AF-A0A2E9PMC9-F1
#
_entry.id   AF-A0A2E9PMC9-F1
#
_cell.length_a   1.000
_cell.length_b   1.000
_cell.length_c   1.000
_cell.angle_alpha   90.00
_cell.angle_beta   90.00
_cell.angle_gamma   90.00
#
_symmetry.space_group_name_H-M   'P 1'
#
loop_
_entity.id
_entity.type
_entity.pdbx_description
1 polymer ?
#
loop_
_entity_poly.entity_id
_entity_poly.type
_entity_poly.pdbx_seq_one_letter_code
_entity_poly.pdbx_strand_id
1 'polypeptide(L)'
;MIELELPYPPTVNHYYGQRPKGGRFIKPAGKAFRVEVKATAMERKACNYLTGLIHLEIDAFPPDNRKRDLDNINKALLDALEEAGVFKDDSQIVKLTSTKHAPIEGGKVSVRIIEANREVAA
;
A
#
# COMPACT_ATOMS: atom_id res chain seq x y z
N MET A 1 -6.26 -12.20 9.69
CA MET A 1 -6.19 -10.74 9.47
C MET A 1 -4.79 -10.29 9.81
N ILE A 2 -4.17 -9.50 8.93
CA ILE A 2 -2.82 -8.96 9.08
C ILE A 2 -2.93 -7.45 9.18
N GLU A 3 -2.22 -6.84 10.12
CA GLU A 3 -2.17 -5.38 10.26
C GLU A 3 -0.73 -4.88 10.11
N LEU A 4 -0.56 -3.85 9.29
CA LEU A 4 0.72 -3.19 9.04
C LEU A 4 0.59 -1.70 9.33
N GLU A 5 1.51 -1.16 10.12
CA GLU A 5 1.68 0.29 10.25
C GLU A 5 2.88 0.70 9.42
N LEU A 6 2.63 1.46 8.36
CA LEU A 6 3.61 1.79 7.33
C LEU A 6 3.89 3.29 7.34
N PRO A 7 5.09 3.72 6.90
CA PRO A 7 5.36 5.13 6.68
C PRO A 7 4.38 5.72 5.66
N TYR A 8 4.21 7.04 5.69
CA TYR A 8 3.38 7.70 4.68
C TYR A 8 4.06 7.65 3.30
N PRO A 9 3.38 7.23 2.22
CA PRO A 9 4.02 7.08 0.92
C PRO A 9 4.47 8.43 0.35
N PRO A 10 5.59 8.44 -0.41
CA PRO A 10 5.95 9.63 -1.17
C PRO A 10 4.86 9.87 -2.23
N THR A 11 4.68 11.13 -2.62
CA THR A 11 3.70 11.48 -3.67
C THR A 11 3.99 10.68 -4.95
N VAL A 12 2.96 10.37 -5.74
CA VAL A 12 3.10 9.63 -7.02
C VAL A 12 4.17 10.22 -7.94
N ASN A 13 4.31 11.55 -7.98
CA ASN A 13 5.34 12.23 -8.79
C ASN A 13 6.76 11.99 -8.27
N HIS A 14 6.93 11.74 -6.98
CA HIS A 14 8.21 11.36 -6.36
C HIS A 14 8.41 9.84 -6.34
N TYR A 15 7.33 9.06 -6.48
CA TYR A 15 7.38 7.60 -6.57
C TYR A 15 7.78 7.12 -7.97
N TYR A 16 7.09 7.62 -9.00
CA TYR A 16 7.27 7.22 -10.39
C TYR A 16 8.01 8.28 -11.21
N GLY A 17 8.83 7.82 -12.14
CA GLY A 17 9.40 8.60 -13.24
C GLY A 17 8.95 8.04 -14.59
N GLN A 18 9.12 8.85 -15.64
CA GLN A 18 8.81 8.46 -17.01
C GLN A 18 10.09 8.31 -17.82
N ARG A 19 10.21 7.22 -18.57
CA ARG A 19 11.35 7.00 -19.46
C ARG A 19 11.17 7.79 -20.76
N PRO A 20 12.26 8.23 -21.42
CA PRO A 20 12.18 8.97 -22.68
C PRO A 20 11.44 8.24 -23.81
N LYS A 21 11.51 6.89 -23.84
CA LYS A 21 10.86 6.05 -24.85
C LYS A 21 9.48 5.54 -24.44
N GLY A 22 8.85 6.16 -23.44
CA GLY A 22 7.63 5.66 -22.82
C GLY A 22 7.90 4.60 -21.74
N GLY A 23 6.89 4.39 -20.88
CA GLY A 23 6.99 3.51 -19.72
C GLY A 23 7.38 4.24 -18.43
N ARG A 24 6.97 3.65 -17.30
CA ARG A 24 7.25 4.16 -15.95
C ARG A 24 8.45 3.44 -15.35
N PHE A 25 9.16 4.12 -14.45
CA PHE A 25 10.16 3.53 -13.57
C PHE A 25 10.00 4.06 -12.16
N ILE A 26 10.59 3.39 -11.18
CA ILE A 26 10.50 3.78 -9.77
C ILE A 26 11.71 4.62 -9.42
N LYS A 27 11.45 5.82 -8.91
CA LYS A 27 12.46 6.78 -8.47
C LYS A 27 13.09 6.33 -7.14
N PRO A 28 14.23 6.92 -6.72
CA PRO A 28 14.88 6.57 -5.46
C PRO A 28 13.95 6.62 -4.24
N ALA A 29 13.05 7.61 -4.16
CA ALA A 29 12.10 7.71 -3.04
C ALA A 29 11.09 6.55 -3.02
N GLY A 30 10.58 6.12 -4.17
CA GLY A 30 9.70 4.94 -4.25
C GLY A 30 10.43 3.65 -3.88
N LYS A 31 11.72 3.52 -4.25
CA LYS A 31 12.55 2.38 -3.85
C LYS A 31 12.81 2.36 -2.34
N ALA A 32 13.12 3.50 -1.75
CA ALA A 32 13.30 3.62 -0.29
C ALA A 32 12.02 3.22 0.44
N PHE A 33 10.88 3.74 0.00
CA PHE A 33 9.57 3.37 0.54
C PHE A 33 9.29 1.87 0.44
N ARG A 34 9.55 1.24 -0.70
CA ARG A 34 9.42 -0.21 -0.88
C ARG A 34 10.29 -1.02 0.10
N VAL A 35 11.52 -0.55 0.38
CA VAL A 35 12.41 -1.19 1.35
C VAL A 35 11.83 -1.12 2.76
N GLU A 36 11.33 0.05 3.16
CA GLU A 36 10.69 0.24 4.47
C GLU A 36 9.43 -0.63 4.61
N VAL A 37 8.56 -0.62 3.60
CA VAL A 37 7.34 -1.45 3.58
C VAL A 37 7.69 -2.94 3.68
N LYS A 38 8.70 -3.39 2.95
CA LYS A 38 9.18 -4.77 3.01
C LYS A 38 9.74 -5.14 4.37
N ALA A 39 10.52 -4.25 5.00
CA ALA A 39 11.05 -4.47 6.34
C ALA A 39 9.91 -4.64 7.36
N THR A 40 8.93 -3.73 7.37
CA THR A 40 7.77 -3.83 8.26
C THR A 40 6.93 -5.09 7.98
N ALA A 41 6.72 -5.44 6.71
CA ALA A 41 5.99 -6.65 6.35
C ALA A 41 6.73 -7.92 6.82
N MET A 42 8.06 -7.96 6.74
CA MET A 42 8.86 -9.08 7.26
C MET A 42 8.78 -9.18 8.78
N GLU A 43 8.91 -8.07 9.50
CA GLU A 43 8.80 -8.01 10.97
C GLU A 43 7.44 -8.52 11.46
N ARG A 44 6.38 -8.20 10.73
CA ARG A 44 5.00 -8.64 11.01
C ARG A 44 4.67 -10.03 10.45
N LYS A 45 5.64 -10.74 9.85
CA LYS A 45 5.46 -12.05 9.20
C LYS A 45 4.33 -12.04 8.15
N ALA A 46 4.21 -10.93 7.42
CA ALA A 46 3.20 -10.67 6.41
C ALA A 46 3.68 -10.99 4.97
N CYS A 47 4.98 -11.23 4.76
CA CYS A 47 5.57 -11.58 3.47
C CYS A 47 5.29 -13.03 3.04
N ASN A 48 4.02 -13.45 3.08
CA ASN A 48 3.63 -14.84 2.83
C ASN A 48 3.07 -15.06 1.41
N TYR A 49 3.06 -14.03 0.56
CA TYR A 49 2.43 -14.05 -0.76
C TYR A 49 1.04 -14.66 -0.69
N LEU A 50 0.13 -14.02 0.05
CA LEU A 50 -1.27 -14.47 0.09
C LEU A 50 -1.76 -14.71 -1.33
N THR A 51 -2.36 -15.86 -1.60
CA THR A 51 -2.81 -16.30 -2.93
C THR A 51 -4.33 -16.32 -3.10
N GLY A 52 -5.08 -16.19 -1.99
CA GLY A 52 -6.54 -16.08 -1.99
C GLY A 52 -7.04 -14.66 -2.25
N LEU A 53 -8.36 -14.51 -2.42
CA LEU A 53 -8.98 -13.18 -2.51
C LEU A 53 -8.83 -12.45 -1.17
N ILE A 54 -8.63 -11.14 -1.21
CA ILE A 54 -8.41 -10.32 -0.01
C ILE A 54 -9.29 -9.07 -0.02
N HIS A 55 -9.66 -8.63 1.17
CA HIS A 55 -10.14 -7.29 1.44
C HIS A 55 -8.99 -6.47 2.03
N LEU A 56 -8.83 -5.25 1.53
CA LEU A 56 -7.83 -4.32 1.99
C LEU A 56 -8.51 -3.08 2.58
N GLU A 57 -8.15 -2.75 3.80
CA GLU A 57 -8.57 -1.51 4.45
C GLU A 57 -7.35 -0.64 4.72
N ILE A 58 -7.43 0.62 4.31
CA ILE A 58 -6.36 1.59 4.39
C ILE A 58 -6.87 2.79 5.18
N ASP A 59 -6.19 3.08 6.30
CA ASP A 59 -6.40 4.29 7.09
C ASP A 59 -5.18 5.20 6.91
N ALA A 60 -5.35 6.28 6.15
CA ALA A 60 -4.27 7.21 5.80
C ALA A 60 -4.29 8.44 6.72
N PHE A 61 -3.18 8.69 7.40
CA PHE A 61 -2.95 9.84 8.28
C PHE A 61 -1.88 10.74 7.65
N PRO A 62 -2.25 11.81 6.94
CA PRO A 62 -1.29 12.66 6.23
C PRO A 62 -0.27 13.33 7.15
N PRO A 63 0.94 13.65 6.67
CA PRO A 63 1.95 14.36 7.46
C PRO A 63 1.62 15.85 7.67
N ASP A 64 0.69 16.40 6.87
CA ASP A 64 0.31 17.81 6.91
C ASP A 64 -1.07 18.02 6.24
N ASN A 65 -1.60 19.24 6.32
CA ASN A 65 -2.91 19.63 5.78
C ASN A 65 -2.95 19.87 4.26
N ARG A 66 -1.89 19.56 3.50
CA ARG A 66 -1.94 19.74 2.04
C ARG A 66 -3.01 18.84 1.43
N LYS A 67 -3.69 19.37 0.42
CA LYS A 67 -4.63 18.59 -0.40
C LYS A 67 -3.90 17.42 -1.05
N ARG A 68 -4.41 16.22 -0.81
CA ARG A 68 -3.93 14.96 -1.37
C ARG A 68 -5.10 14.08 -1.70
N ASP A 69 -4.99 13.44 -2.85
CA ASP A 69 -5.95 12.49 -3.36
C ASP A 69 -5.65 11.09 -2.80
N LEU A 70 -6.70 10.37 -2.40
CA LEU A 70 -6.57 9.04 -1.80
C LEU A 70 -6.06 7.99 -2.80
N ASP A 71 -6.43 8.13 -4.07
CA ASP A 71 -5.97 7.27 -5.16
C ASP A 71 -4.45 7.34 -5.34
N ASN A 72 -3.86 8.53 -5.21
CA ASN A 72 -2.41 8.72 -5.28
C ASN A 72 -1.68 8.00 -4.14
N ILE A 73 -2.27 7.99 -2.93
CA ILE A 73 -1.73 7.25 -1.78
C ILE A 73 -1.85 5.75 -2.04
N ASN A 74 -3.04 5.29 -2.41
CA ASN A 74 -3.32 3.87 -2.67
C ASN A 74 -2.40 3.32 -3.76
N LYS A 75 -2.20 4.07 -4.85
CA LYS A 75 -1.35 3.63 -5.96
C LYS A 75 0.09 3.32 -5.55
N ALA A 76 0.71 4.21 -4.79
CA ALA A 76 2.07 3.99 -4.29
C ALA A 76 2.13 2.86 -3.23
N LEU A 77 1.09 2.77 -2.39
CA LEU A 77 1.01 1.79 -1.32
C LEU A 77 0.81 0.36 -1.85
N LEU A 78 -0.13 0.15 -2.76
CA LEU A 78 -0.44 -1.16 -3.34
C LEU A 78 0.77 -1.75 -4.06
N ASP A 79 1.43 -0.93 -4.88
CA ASP A 79 2.65 -1.29 -5.60
C ASP A 79 3.79 -1.69 -4.64
N ALA A 80 3.89 -1.05 -3.48
CA ALA A 80 4.89 -1.40 -2.47
C ALA A 80 4.52 -2.68 -1.68
N LEU A 81 3.24 -2.91 -1.39
CA LEU A 81 2.76 -4.11 -0.70
C LEU A 81 2.93 -5.37 -1.56
N GLU A 82 2.66 -5.27 -2.87
CA GLU A 82 2.88 -6.35 -3.83
C GLU A 82 4.37 -6.69 -3.95
N GLU A 83 5.23 -5.68 -4.12
CA GLU A 83 6.69 -5.87 -4.16
C GLU A 83 7.25 -6.43 -2.83
N ALA A 84 6.64 -6.06 -1.70
CA ALA A 84 6.98 -6.59 -0.38
C ALA A 84 6.54 -8.06 -0.20
N GLY A 85 5.75 -8.62 -1.12
CA GLY A 85 5.27 -9.99 -1.07
C GLY A 85 4.15 -10.20 -0.05
N VAL A 86 3.36 -9.16 0.25
CA VAL A 86 2.20 -9.27 1.15
C VAL A 86 1.09 -10.09 0.49
N PHE A 87 0.82 -9.81 -0.78
CA PHE A 87 -0.03 -10.59 -1.68
C PHE A 87 0.71 -10.77 -3.00
N LYS A 88 0.27 -11.73 -3.82
CA LYS A 88 0.95 -12.08 -5.07
C LYS A 88 0.63 -11.11 -6.21
N ASP A 89 -0.61 -10.64 -6.26
CA ASP A 89 -1.16 -9.85 -7.37
C ASP A 89 -2.28 -8.94 -6.84
N ASP A 90 -2.31 -7.68 -7.29
CA ASP A 90 -3.33 -6.71 -6.87
C ASP A 90 -4.76 -7.09 -7.31
N SER A 91 -4.90 -7.94 -8.33
CA SER A 91 -6.18 -8.53 -8.77
C SER A 91 -6.86 -9.39 -7.68
N GLN A 92 -6.12 -9.78 -6.64
CA GLN A 92 -6.69 -10.48 -5.48
C GLN A 92 -7.54 -9.56 -4.59
N ILE A 93 -7.36 -8.23 -4.70
CA ILE A 93 -8.08 -7.25 -3.89
C ILE A 93 -9.49 -7.07 -4.46
N VAL A 94 -10.44 -7.80 -3.90
CA VAL A 94 -11.86 -7.73 -4.31
C VAL A 94 -12.65 -6.66 -3.58
N LYS A 95 -12.12 -6.14 -2.46
CA LYS A 95 -12.66 -5.00 -1.73
C LYS A 95 -11.51 -4.13 -1.26
N LEU A 96 -11.56 -2.84 -1.60
CA LEU A 96 -10.62 -1.83 -1.15
C LEU A 96 -11.39 -0.71 -0.45
N THR A 97 -11.11 -0.49 0.84
CA THR A 97 -11.62 0.65 1.60
C THR A 97 -10.46 1.56 1.94
N SER A 98 -10.57 2.85 1.65
CA SER A 98 -9.52 3.84 1.95
C SER A 98 -10.14 5.05 2.60
N THR A 99 -9.67 5.36 3.81
CA THR A 99 -10.18 6.44 4.66
C THR A 99 -9.06 7.43 4.92
N LYS A 100 -9.31 8.72 4.66
CA LYS A 100 -8.38 9.80 5.01
C LYS A 100 -8.76 10.37 6.37
N HIS A 101 -7.82 10.36 7.29
CA HIS A 101 -7.96 10.88 8.64
C HIS A 101 -7.32 12.27 8.78
N ALA A 102 -7.41 12.84 9.98
CA ALA A 102 -6.69 14.06 10.34
C ALA A 102 -5.17 13.85 10.23
N PRO A 103 -4.40 14.89 9.89
CA PRO A 103 -2.96 14.78 9.78
C PRO A 103 -2.29 14.54 11.15
N ILE A 104 -1.18 13.83 11.12
CA ILE A 104 -0.30 13.60 12.28
C ILE A 104 1.13 13.95 11.89
N GLU A 105 1.98 14.29 12.87
CA GLU A 105 3.40 14.53 12.62
C GLU A 105 4.07 13.28 12.01
N GLY A 106 4.88 13.47 10.97
CA GLY A 106 5.54 12.39 10.21
C GLY A 106 4.62 11.63 9.25
N GLY A 107 3.31 11.60 9.49
CA GLY A 107 2.32 10.87 8.71
C GLY A 107 2.48 9.36 8.82
N LYS A 108 1.39 8.62 8.60
CA LYS A 108 1.42 7.15 8.53
C LYS A 108 0.28 6.59 7.71
N VAL A 109 0.39 5.31 7.36
CA VAL A 109 -0.72 4.53 6.82
C VAL A 109 -0.87 3.25 7.62
N SER A 110 -2.08 2.97 8.08
CA SER A 110 -2.43 1.66 8.64
C SER A 110 -3.12 0.84 7.56
N VAL A 111 -2.67 -0.40 7.39
CA VAL A 111 -3.20 -1.33 6.39
C VAL A 111 -3.67 -2.59 7.09
N ARG A 112 -4.94 -2.95 6.90
CA ARG A 112 -5.48 -4.24 7.32
C ARG A 112 -5.74 -5.10 6.10
N ILE A 113 -5.14 -6.29 6.07
CA ILE A 113 -5.36 -7.31 5.05
C ILE A 113 -6.21 -8.43 5.67
N ILE A 114 -7.36 -8.68 5.07
CA ILE A 114 -8.33 -9.69 5.51
C ILE A 114 -8.50 -10.68 4.35
N GLU A 115 -8.27 -11.96 4.58
CA GLU A 115 -8.60 -12.99 3.59
C GLU A 115 -10.12 -13.02 3.40
N ALA A 116 -10.57 -12.90 2.15
CA ALA A 116 -11.96 -13.09 1.81
C ALA A 116 -12.21 -14.59 1.80
N ASN A 117 -12.76 -15.12 2.91
CA ASN A 117 -13.36 -16.44 2.87
C ASN A 117 -14.44 -16.40 1.78
N ARG A 118 -14.37 -17.35 0.83
CA ARG A 118 -15.55 -17.70 0.05
C ARG A 118 -16.60 -18.16 1.06
N GLU A 119 -17.49 -17.27 1.47
CA GLU A 119 -18.82 -17.74 1.80
C GLU A 119 -19.32 -18.41 0.53
N VAL A 120 -19.32 -19.74 0.56
CA VAL A 120 -20.10 -20.52 -0.38
C VAL A 120 -21.51 -19.98 -0.19
N ALA A 121 -21.98 -19.18 -1.14
CA ALA A 121 -23.36 -18.76 -1.20
C ALA A 121 -24.21 -20.03 -1.10
N ALA A 122 -24.83 -20.22 0.05
CA ALA A 122 -25.83 -21.25 0.31
C ALA A 122 -27.19 -20.79 -0.22
#